data_AF-A0A814U8P7-F1
#
_entry.id   AF-A0A814U8P7-F1
#
_cell.length_a   1.000
_cell.length_b   1.000
_cell.length_c   1.000
_cell.angle_alpha   90.00
_cell.angle_beta   90.00
_cell.angle_gamma   90.00
#
_symmetry.space_group_name_H-M   'P 1'
#
loop_
_entity.id
_entity.type
_entity.pdbx_description
1 polymer ?
#
loop_
_entity_poly.entity_id
_entity_poly.type
_entity_poly.pdbx_seq_one_letter_code
_entity_poly.pdbx_strand_id
1 'polypeptide(L)'
;MPLKGIPHLISPELLYALASMGHGDEIVLADSNFPSESIARANGARLILCDGIPIPKLLRQILKLFPLDQYVAEPVALMDRVDDDKKKGLDVPIWNEYKEIVGNNVQFEMVERFKFYERAKKCFAVVRMYLPNIIQHNLTYYFLRKFTEICHSDKKSYLPSYIITKWDFSNKHSVSNFAFDYLNRIYTEAIFNINGLNPKLFQKSNKLKLMNELRCTLYFLRRYILTCRFAEENGCQQSLQTLPSYIYEHPYIYSLEDLVKTKLGELHKVLEPIVMKLRDHVLRCSLCFAKGFICEICNNEKSIIFPFNLQITSTCPGCQSCFHTQCYENGKLNCPKCQRTKTRKLVRKNFS
;
A
#
# COMPACT_ATOMS: atom_id res chain seq x y z
N MET A 1 -8.74 16.70 4.87
CA MET A 1 -10.07 17.33 5.04
C MET A 1 -9.95 18.85 4.83
N PRO A 2 -10.86 19.52 4.10
CA PRO A 2 -10.78 20.95 3.80
C PRO A 2 -11.48 21.83 4.86
N LEU A 3 -11.14 21.70 6.14
CA LEU A 3 -11.64 22.57 7.22
C LEU A 3 -10.57 23.58 7.63
N LYS A 4 -10.99 24.82 7.92
CA LYS A 4 -10.12 25.87 8.48
C LYS A 4 -9.95 25.61 9.98
N GLY A 5 -8.72 25.73 10.51
CA GLY A 5 -8.42 25.56 11.93
C GLY A 5 -8.30 24.11 12.42
N ILE A 6 -8.72 23.12 11.64
CA ILE A 6 -8.57 21.69 11.98
C ILE A 6 -7.27 21.14 11.39
N PRO A 7 -6.41 20.47 12.18
CA PRO A 7 -5.17 19.89 11.66
C PRO A 7 -5.42 18.84 10.56
N HIS A 8 -4.64 18.91 9.48
CA HIS A 8 -4.83 18.03 8.31
C HIS A 8 -4.58 16.54 8.57
N LEU A 9 -3.91 16.18 9.67
CA LEU A 9 -3.66 14.78 10.07
C LEU A 9 -4.81 14.16 10.86
N ILE A 10 -5.82 14.94 11.25
CA ILE A 10 -7.01 14.41 11.93
C ILE A 10 -8.00 13.96 10.86
N SER A 11 -8.32 12.65 10.86
CA SER A 11 -9.33 12.07 9.96
C SER A 11 -10.75 12.53 10.37
N PRO A 12 -11.74 12.46 9.48
CA PRO A 12 -13.13 12.73 9.84
C PRO A 12 -13.63 11.89 11.03
N GLU A 13 -13.26 10.61 11.06
CA GLU A 13 -13.66 9.66 12.10
C GLU A 13 -13.01 9.99 13.43
N LEU A 14 -11.72 10.38 13.42
CA LEU A 14 -11.02 10.83 14.60
C LEU A 14 -11.59 12.14 15.13
N LEU A 15 -11.87 13.11 14.26
CA LEU A 15 -12.49 14.38 14.64
C LEU A 15 -13.85 14.15 15.28
N TYR A 16 -14.68 13.29 14.68
CA TYR A 16 -15.98 12.94 15.22
C TYR A 16 -15.85 12.30 16.61
N ALA A 17 -14.89 11.38 16.81
CA ALA A 17 -14.68 10.75 18.10
C ALA A 17 -14.26 11.78 19.16
N LEU A 18 -13.27 12.63 18.86
CA LEU A 18 -12.82 13.69 19.78
C LEU A 18 -13.96 14.67 20.14
N ALA A 19 -14.82 15.01 19.18
CA ALA A 19 -15.96 15.90 19.41
C ALA A 19 -17.11 15.24 20.18
N SER A 20 -17.17 13.90 20.20
CA SER A 20 -18.22 13.13 20.90
C SER A 20 -17.82 12.76 22.32
N MET A 21 -16.53 12.87 22.67
CA MET A 21 -16.02 12.56 24.00
C MET A 21 -16.44 13.63 25.01
N GLY A 22 -16.88 13.19 26.18
CA GLY A 22 -17.19 14.02 27.34
C GLY A 22 -16.04 14.10 28.34
N HIS A 23 -16.29 14.79 29.46
CA HIS A 23 -15.32 14.87 30.56
C HIS A 23 -15.07 13.48 31.16
N GLY A 24 -13.80 13.11 31.32
CA GLY A 24 -13.39 11.80 31.83
C GLY A 24 -13.38 10.67 30.81
N ASP A 25 -13.80 10.90 29.56
CA ASP A 25 -13.60 9.93 28.49
C ASP A 25 -12.12 9.84 28.12
N GLU A 26 -11.67 8.60 27.90
CA GLU A 26 -10.29 8.31 27.52
C GLU A 26 -10.20 7.83 26.08
N ILE A 27 -9.09 8.14 25.41
CA ILE A 27 -8.77 7.67 24.06
C ILE A 27 -7.38 7.04 24.04
N VAL A 28 -7.27 5.85 23.45
CA VAL A 28 -5.99 5.13 23.36
C VAL A 28 -5.32 5.45 22.03
N LEU A 29 -4.07 5.91 22.08
CA LEU A 29 -3.18 5.95 20.92
C LEU A 29 -2.32 4.67 20.92
N ALA A 30 -2.72 3.70 20.11
CA ALA A 30 -2.15 2.36 20.05
C ALA A 30 -1.05 2.23 18.99
N ASP A 31 0.11 1.70 19.40
CA ASP A 31 1.16 1.30 18.46
C ASP A 31 0.74 0.09 17.60
N SER A 32 1.62 -0.30 16.67
CA SER A 32 1.35 -1.40 15.74
C SER A 32 1.24 -2.78 16.40
N ASN A 33 1.76 -2.94 17.62
CA ASN A 33 1.79 -4.21 18.35
C ASN A 33 0.66 -4.33 19.38
N PHE A 34 -0.01 -3.22 19.72
CA PHE A 34 -1.13 -3.20 20.64
C PHE A 34 -2.37 -3.93 20.06
N PRO A 35 -3.08 -4.76 20.84
CA PRO A 35 -4.21 -5.58 20.38
C PRO A 35 -5.50 -4.75 20.16
N SER A 36 -5.43 -3.73 19.33
CA SER A 36 -6.43 -2.66 19.16
C SER A 36 -7.82 -3.20 18.84
N GLU A 37 -7.91 -4.18 17.93
CA GLU A 37 -9.17 -4.78 17.48
C GLU A 37 -9.92 -5.48 18.63
N SER A 38 -9.21 -6.34 19.37
CA SER A 38 -9.80 -7.10 20.48
C SER A 38 -10.18 -6.21 21.65
N ILE A 39 -9.36 -5.19 21.94
CA ILE A 39 -9.62 -4.22 23.01
C ILE A 39 -10.84 -3.37 22.67
N ALA A 40 -10.90 -2.83 21.45
CA ALA A 40 -12.03 -2.00 21.02
C ALA A 40 -13.35 -2.78 21.06
N ARG A 41 -13.34 -4.05 20.61
CA ARG A 41 -14.53 -4.91 20.60
C ARG A 41 -15.03 -5.29 22.00
N ALA A 42 -14.17 -5.32 23.01
CA ALA A 42 -14.50 -5.84 24.33
C ALA A 42 -15.70 -5.14 24.98
N ASN A 43 -15.77 -3.79 24.88
CA ASN A 43 -16.92 -3.00 25.36
C ASN A 43 -17.48 -2.07 24.27
N GLY A 44 -17.26 -2.38 22.99
CA GLY A 44 -17.81 -1.60 21.88
C GLY A 44 -17.19 -0.21 21.68
N ALA A 45 -15.95 -0.01 22.10
CA ALA A 45 -15.21 1.22 21.82
C ALA A 45 -14.99 1.39 20.30
N ARG A 46 -14.90 2.64 19.84
CA ARG A 46 -14.68 2.94 18.42
C ARG A 46 -13.24 2.63 18.03
N LEU A 47 -13.04 1.76 17.05
CA LEU A 47 -11.73 1.55 16.43
C LEU A 47 -11.52 2.54 15.28
N ILE A 48 -10.45 3.32 15.35
CA ILE A 48 -10.10 4.34 14.35
C ILE A 48 -8.74 4.00 13.77
N LEU A 49 -8.63 3.92 12.44
CA LEU A 49 -7.41 3.54 11.76
C LEU A 49 -6.69 4.79 11.24
N CYS A 50 -5.46 5.02 11.71
CA CYS A 50 -4.62 6.16 11.33
C CYS A 50 -3.25 5.64 10.84
N ASP A 51 -3.29 4.75 9.86
CA ASP A 51 -2.11 4.11 9.29
C ASP A 51 -1.20 5.13 8.59
N GLY A 52 0.12 4.93 8.73
CA GLY A 52 1.15 5.79 8.15
C GLY A 52 1.50 7.04 8.97
N ILE A 53 0.86 7.27 10.13
CA ILE A 53 1.11 8.44 10.99
C ILE A 53 1.77 8.00 12.30
N PRO A 54 2.98 8.49 12.63
CA PRO A 54 3.62 8.24 13.92
C PRO A 54 2.83 8.84 15.08
N ILE A 55 2.77 8.13 16.22
CA ILE A 55 2.09 8.58 17.44
C ILE A 55 2.46 10.03 17.82
N PRO A 56 3.75 10.43 17.86
CA PRO A 56 4.12 11.79 18.25
C PRO A 56 3.51 12.87 17.33
N LYS A 57 3.42 12.60 16.03
CA LYS A 57 2.85 13.55 15.07
C LYS A 57 1.34 13.71 15.27
N LEU A 58 0.65 12.60 15.53
CA LEU A 58 -0.78 12.58 15.76
C LEU A 58 -1.13 13.21 17.12
N LEU A 59 -0.40 12.85 18.17
CA LEU A 59 -0.56 13.40 19.53
C LEU A 59 -0.46 14.93 19.52
N ARG A 60 0.54 15.51 18.83
CA ARG A 60 0.65 16.98 18.66
C ARG A 60 -0.56 17.63 17.99
N GLN A 61 -1.26 16.92 17.10
CA GLN A 61 -2.46 17.46 16.46
C GLN A 61 -3.70 17.28 17.33
N ILE A 62 -3.81 16.16 18.05
CA ILE A 62 -4.91 15.89 18.98
C ILE A 62 -4.92 16.95 20.09
N LEU A 63 -3.77 17.24 20.72
CA LEU A 63 -3.68 18.21 21.82
C LEU A 63 -4.01 19.66 21.43
N LYS A 64 -4.09 19.98 20.13
CA LYS A 64 -4.60 21.30 19.68
C LYS A 64 -6.11 21.43 19.82
N LEU A 65 -6.83 20.30 19.88
CA LEU A 65 -8.28 20.23 19.90
C LEU A 65 -8.81 19.59 21.19
N PHE A 66 -8.01 18.71 21.81
CA PHE A 66 -8.41 17.89 22.94
C PHE A 66 -7.71 18.35 24.23
N PRO A 67 -8.42 19.03 25.14
CA PRO A 67 -7.85 19.43 26.43
C PRO A 67 -7.67 18.21 27.32
N LEU A 68 -6.54 18.16 28.04
CA LEU A 68 -6.31 17.15 29.07
C LEU A 68 -7.09 17.51 30.35
N ASP A 69 -7.50 16.48 31.09
CA ASP A 69 -8.21 16.64 32.35
C ASP A 69 -7.29 17.29 33.41
N GLN A 70 -7.76 18.37 34.02
CA GLN A 70 -7.02 19.14 35.03
C GLN A 70 -7.36 18.72 36.47
N TYR A 71 -8.36 17.86 36.65
CA TYR A 71 -8.84 17.39 37.95
C TYR A 71 -8.21 16.07 38.40
N VAL A 72 -7.31 15.52 37.58
CA VAL A 72 -6.58 14.28 37.87
C VAL A 72 -5.08 14.57 37.96
N ALA A 73 -4.39 13.84 38.83
CA ALA A 73 -2.95 14.00 39.01
C ALA A 73 -2.16 13.61 37.75
N GLU A 74 -2.64 12.58 37.03
CA GLU A 74 -1.95 11.97 35.90
C GLU A 74 -2.91 11.81 34.71
N PRO A 75 -3.12 12.85 33.89
CA PRO A 75 -4.08 12.81 32.78
C PRO A 75 -3.58 12.01 31.56
N VAL A 76 -2.35 11.52 31.60
CA VAL A 76 -1.74 10.71 30.54
C VAL A 76 -1.18 9.44 31.15
N ALA A 77 -1.51 8.29 30.56
CA ALA A 77 -1.02 6.99 30.99
C ALA A 77 -0.15 6.35 29.90
N LEU A 78 0.98 5.75 30.32
CA LEU A 78 1.83 4.92 29.48
C LEU A 78 1.83 3.49 30.00
N MET A 79 1.91 2.53 29.09
CA MET A 79 2.14 1.15 29.47
C MET A 79 3.59 1.00 29.94
N ASP A 80 3.77 0.55 31.18
CA ASP A 80 5.09 0.27 31.74
C ASP A 80 5.72 -0.98 31.11
N ARG A 81 7.03 -1.03 31.18
CA ARG A 81 7.83 -2.20 30.77
C ARG A 81 7.51 -3.38 31.68
N VAL A 82 7.51 -4.58 31.11
CA VAL A 82 7.47 -5.82 31.90
C VAL A 82 8.79 -5.99 32.65
N ASP A 83 8.77 -6.76 33.74
CA ASP A 83 9.95 -6.91 34.62
C ASP A 83 11.19 -7.42 33.89
N ASP A 84 11.02 -8.30 32.90
CA ASP A 84 12.13 -8.80 32.10
C ASP A 84 12.79 -7.71 31.23
N ASP A 85 12.01 -6.75 30.72
CA ASP A 85 12.53 -5.63 29.94
C ASP A 85 13.19 -4.58 30.85
N LYS A 86 12.68 -4.41 32.07
CA LYS A 86 13.33 -3.60 33.12
C LYS A 86 14.68 -4.20 33.51
N LYS A 87 14.75 -5.52 33.74
CA LYS A 87 16.00 -6.24 34.06
C LYS A 87 17.03 -6.15 32.93
N LYS A 88 16.59 -6.12 31.67
CA LYS A 88 17.45 -5.92 30.50
C LYS A 88 17.89 -4.48 30.30
N GLY A 89 17.41 -3.53 31.10
CA GLY A 89 17.68 -2.11 30.94
C GLY A 89 17.16 -1.56 29.61
N LEU A 90 16.09 -2.13 29.06
CA LEU A 90 15.54 -1.70 27.78
C LEU A 90 15.04 -0.26 27.89
N ASP A 91 15.69 0.66 27.18
CA ASP A 91 15.25 2.06 27.14
C ASP A 91 14.05 2.23 26.19
N VAL A 92 13.20 3.21 26.48
CA VAL A 92 12.01 3.55 25.68
C VAL A 92 12.08 5.04 25.31
N PRO A 93 12.95 5.42 24.34
CA PRO A 93 13.25 6.82 24.05
C PRO A 93 12.03 7.66 23.66
N ILE A 94 11.00 7.00 23.09
CA ILE A 94 9.77 7.67 22.64
C ILE A 94 8.99 8.32 23.78
N TRP A 95 9.16 7.87 25.03
CA TRP A 95 8.52 8.50 26.20
C TRP A 95 9.00 9.92 26.42
N ASN A 96 10.26 10.23 26.09
CA ASN A 96 10.78 11.61 26.18
C ASN A 96 10.09 12.51 25.16
N GLU A 97 9.90 12.02 23.93
CA GLU A 97 9.17 12.79 22.90
C GLU A 97 7.71 13.03 23.31
N TYR A 98 7.05 12.06 23.96
CA TYR A 98 5.69 12.27 24.49
C TYR A 98 5.64 13.33 25.58
N LYS A 99 6.61 13.34 26.50
CA LYS A 99 6.72 14.37 27.55
C LYS A 99 6.94 15.75 26.97
N GLU A 100 7.81 15.88 25.95
CA GLU A 100 8.02 17.14 25.24
C GLU A 100 6.75 17.65 24.54
N ILE A 101 5.94 16.75 23.99
CA ILE A 101 4.70 17.09 23.29
C ILE A 101 3.61 17.52 24.25
N VAL A 102 3.42 16.77 25.33
CA VAL A 102 2.35 17.00 26.31
C VAL A 102 2.70 18.19 27.22
N GLY A 103 3.99 18.37 27.52
CA GLY A 103 4.51 19.40 28.41
C GLY A 103 5.14 18.80 29.66
N ASN A 104 6.32 19.31 30.03
CA ASN A 104 7.15 18.77 31.12
C ASN A 104 6.49 18.85 32.51
N ASN A 105 5.44 19.65 32.69
CA ASN A 105 4.74 19.81 33.96
C ASN A 105 3.60 18.80 34.15
N VAL A 106 3.25 18.03 33.11
CA VAL A 106 2.20 17.02 33.18
C VAL A 106 2.79 15.70 33.65
N GLN A 107 2.19 15.12 34.69
CA GLN A 107 2.59 13.81 35.20
C GLN A 107 1.99 12.68 34.36
N PHE A 108 2.78 11.63 34.18
CA PHE A 108 2.41 10.45 33.41
C PHE A 108 2.28 9.26 34.35
N GLU A 109 1.14 8.59 34.32
CA GLU A 109 0.94 7.34 35.04
C GLU A 109 1.64 6.19 34.29
N MET A 110 2.42 5.38 35.01
CA MET A 110 3.02 4.16 34.48
C MET A 110 2.16 2.95 34.85
N VAL A 111 1.42 2.41 33.89
CA VAL A 111 0.42 1.37 34.11
C VAL A 111 0.96 0.00 33.70
N GLU A 112 0.85 -0.99 34.59
CA GLU A 112 1.19 -2.38 34.27
C GLU A 112 0.39 -2.87 33.05
N ARG A 113 1.03 -3.70 32.21
CA ARG A 113 0.50 -4.16 30.91
C ARG A 113 -0.95 -4.65 30.94
N PHE A 114 -1.31 -5.56 31.84
CA PHE A 114 -2.66 -6.10 31.91
C PHE A 114 -3.66 -5.08 32.46
N LYS A 115 -3.26 -4.28 33.46
CA LYS A 115 -4.07 -3.13 33.91
C LYS A 115 -4.33 -2.12 32.80
N PHE A 116 -3.34 -1.87 31.94
CA PHE A 116 -3.48 -1.00 30.78
C PHE A 116 -4.50 -1.58 29.80
N TYR A 117 -4.49 -2.90 29.56
CA TYR A 117 -5.53 -3.53 28.73
C TYR A 117 -6.92 -3.40 29.33
N GLU A 118 -7.09 -3.61 30.65
CA GLU A 118 -8.39 -3.46 31.30
C GLU A 118 -8.90 -2.00 31.28
N ARG A 119 -8.02 -1.01 31.40
CA ARG A 119 -8.36 0.41 31.22
C ARG A 119 -8.72 0.72 29.77
N ALA A 120 -7.91 0.25 28.83
CA ALA A 120 -8.11 0.48 27.39
C ALA A 120 -9.43 -0.09 26.87
N LYS A 121 -9.93 -1.20 27.44
CA LYS A 121 -11.25 -1.74 27.12
C LYS A 121 -12.40 -0.80 27.51
N LYS A 122 -12.19 0.13 28.44
CA LYS A 122 -13.19 1.10 28.92
C LYS A 122 -13.09 2.46 28.23
N CYS A 123 -12.07 2.67 27.40
CA CYS A 123 -11.89 3.92 26.67
C CYS A 123 -12.97 4.11 25.60
N PHE A 124 -13.26 5.36 25.27
CA PHE A 124 -14.26 5.74 24.26
C PHE A 124 -13.83 5.28 22.85
N ALA A 125 -12.54 5.44 22.55
CA ALA A 125 -11.97 5.05 21.27
C ALA A 125 -10.55 4.50 21.40
N VAL A 126 -10.20 3.62 20.44
CA VAL A 126 -8.84 3.12 20.24
C VAL A 126 -8.40 3.54 18.83
N VAL A 127 -7.35 4.34 18.76
CA VAL A 127 -6.73 4.78 17.51
C VAL A 127 -5.52 3.91 17.24
N ARG A 128 -5.55 3.13 16.17
CA ARG A 128 -4.43 2.27 15.77
C ARG A 128 -3.58 2.96 14.71
N MET A 129 -2.26 2.95 14.93
CA MET A 129 -1.28 3.44 13.96
C MET A 129 -0.43 2.29 13.42
N TYR A 130 -0.54 1.99 12.11
CA TYR A 130 0.42 1.13 11.44
C TYR A 130 1.55 1.93 10.80
N LEU A 131 2.80 1.73 11.22
CA LEU A 131 3.97 2.30 10.55
C LEU A 131 4.65 1.21 9.69
N PRO A 132 4.63 1.31 8.35
CA PRO A 132 5.22 0.28 7.49
C PRO A 132 6.76 0.16 7.62
N ASN A 133 7.43 1.11 8.30
CA ASN A 133 8.89 1.20 8.35
C ASN A 133 9.54 0.77 9.68
N ILE A 134 8.79 0.26 10.66
CA ILE A 134 9.38 -0.47 11.81
C ILE A 134 9.43 -1.96 11.45
N ILE A 135 10.14 -2.25 10.36
CA ILE A 135 10.53 -3.60 9.95
C ILE A 135 12.05 -3.59 9.80
N GLN A 136 12.76 -3.20 10.86
CA GLN A 136 14.21 -3.37 10.96
C GLN A 136 14.56 -3.72 12.40
N HIS A 137 14.30 -4.97 12.75
CA HIS A 137 15.26 -5.91 13.31
C HIS A 137 14.46 -7.17 13.68
N ASN A 138 14.76 -8.27 12.98
CA ASN A 138 14.15 -9.59 13.14
C ASN A 138 12.69 -9.72 12.64
N LEU A 139 12.53 -9.93 11.33
CA LEU A 139 11.39 -10.67 10.75
C LEU A 139 11.56 -12.20 10.92
N THR A 140 12.20 -12.60 12.00
CA THR A 140 12.02 -13.91 12.64
C THR A 140 11.09 -13.58 13.82
N TYR A 141 10.07 -14.40 14.11
CA TYR A 141 9.01 -14.14 15.12
C TYR A 141 7.76 -13.37 14.63
N TYR A 142 7.04 -13.91 13.63
CA TYR A 142 5.60 -13.65 13.54
C TYR A 142 4.90 -14.40 14.67
N PHE A 143 4.54 -13.67 15.73
CA PHE A 143 3.80 -14.11 16.93
C PHE A 143 4.53 -15.01 17.94
N LEU A 144 5.38 -14.42 18.78
CA LEU A 144 5.70 -15.00 20.10
C LEU A 144 4.64 -14.59 21.14
N ARG A 145 3.57 -15.37 21.25
CA ARG A 145 2.89 -15.61 22.53
C ARG A 145 2.50 -17.08 22.54
N LYS A 146 2.89 -17.79 23.60
CA LYS A 146 2.65 -19.22 23.81
C LYS A 146 1.15 -19.49 23.67
N PHE A 147 0.71 -19.97 22.51
CA PHE A 147 -0.64 -20.47 22.34
C PHE A 147 -0.66 -21.88 22.95
N THR A 148 -1.60 -22.13 23.85
CA THR A 148 -1.89 -23.49 24.33
C THR A 148 -2.30 -24.37 23.14
N GLU A 149 -2.09 -25.68 23.27
CA GLU A 149 -2.23 -26.73 22.23
C GLU A 149 -3.59 -26.76 21.50
N ILE A 150 -4.56 -25.95 21.91
CA ILE A 150 -5.91 -25.84 21.36
C ILE A 150 -5.98 -24.87 20.16
N CYS A 151 -5.00 -23.98 19.95
CA CYS A 151 -5.06 -22.94 18.90
C CYS A 151 -4.32 -23.26 17.58
N HIS A 152 -3.60 -24.38 17.54
CA HIS A 152 -2.83 -24.83 16.36
C HIS A 152 -3.34 -26.20 15.91
N SER A 153 -3.95 -26.28 14.73
CA SER A 153 -4.28 -27.57 14.11
C SER A 153 -3.34 -27.87 12.94
N ASP A 154 -2.02 -27.80 13.17
CA ASP A 154 -0.93 -28.07 12.20
C ASP A 154 -1.09 -27.45 10.80
N LYS A 155 -1.87 -26.38 10.68
CA LYS A 155 -2.18 -25.76 9.39
C LYS A 155 -0.93 -25.06 8.86
N LYS A 156 -0.63 -25.29 7.58
CA LYS A 156 0.53 -24.71 6.90
C LYS A 156 0.10 -23.79 5.77
N SER A 157 0.67 -22.59 5.70
CA SER A 157 0.40 -21.63 4.61
C SER A 157 1.67 -20.96 4.11
N TYR A 158 1.60 -20.40 2.89
CA TYR A 158 2.63 -19.51 2.38
C TYR A 158 2.57 -18.18 3.11
N LEU A 159 3.74 -17.64 3.46
CA LEU A 159 3.82 -16.34 4.12
C LEU A 159 4.06 -15.24 3.09
N PRO A 160 3.16 -14.24 2.98
CA PRO A 160 3.32 -13.12 2.04
C PRO A 160 4.68 -12.42 2.20
N SER A 161 5.13 -12.25 3.44
CA SER A 161 6.41 -11.60 3.74
C SER A 161 7.61 -12.34 3.12
N TYR A 162 7.66 -13.68 3.18
CA TYR A 162 8.73 -14.47 2.59
C TYR A 162 8.70 -14.41 1.06
N ILE A 163 7.51 -14.50 0.47
CA ILE A 163 7.34 -14.40 -0.99
C ILE A 163 7.78 -13.01 -1.48
N ILE A 164 7.31 -11.94 -0.84
CA ILE A 164 7.54 -10.55 -1.30
C ILE A 164 8.97 -10.09 -1.02
N THR A 165 9.62 -10.59 0.04
CA THR A 165 11.00 -10.19 0.37
C THR A 165 12.03 -11.03 -0.38
N LYS A 166 11.81 -12.35 -0.49
CA LYS A 166 12.83 -13.31 -0.94
C LYS A 166 12.44 -14.13 -2.17
N TRP A 167 11.20 -14.00 -2.68
CA TRP A 167 10.65 -14.91 -3.68
C TRP A 167 10.68 -16.39 -3.22
N ASP A 168 10.47 -16.61 -1.93
CA ASP A 168 10.60 -17.92 -1.30
C ASP A 168 9.23 -18.61 -1.18
N PHE A 169 9.14 -19.80 -1.79
CA PHE A 169 7.99 -20.69 -1.78
C PHE A 169 8.39 -22.10 -1.32
N SER A 170 9.58 -22.26 -0.74
CA SER A 170 10.20 -23.56 -0.45
C SER A 170 9.39 -24.35 0.58
N ASN A 171 8.88 -23.69 1.62
CA ASN A 171 8.11 -24.32 2.68
C ASN A 171 6.85 -23.54 3.02
N LYS A 172 5.74 -24.26 3.24
CA LYS A 172 4.59 -23.69 3.96
C LYS A 172 4.91 -23.69 5.44
N HIS A 173 4.69 -22.56 6.10
CA HIS A 173 4.99 -22.37 7.51
C HIS A 173 3.79 -22.74 8.36
N SER A 174 4.03 -23.32 9.53
CA SER A 174 2.97 -23.52 10.53
C SER A 174 2.42 -22.17 10.95
N VAL A 175 1.10 -22.02 10.92
CA VAL A 175 0.38 -20.80 11.25
C VAL A 175 -0.75 -21.13 12.22
N SER A 176 -1.16 -20.16 13.05
CA SER A 176 -2.34 -20.32 13.89
C SER A 176 -3.60 -20.47 13.04
N ASN A 177 -4.68 -21.04 13.59
CA ASN A 177 -5.95 -21.17 12.87
C ASN A 177 -6.46 -19.83 12.36
N PHE A 178 -6.39 -18.79 13.19
CA PHE A 178 -6.75 -17.42 12.78
C PHE A 178 -5.90 -16.91 11.61
N ALA A 179 -4.58 -17.08 11.66
CA ALA A 179 -3.68 -16.62 10.60
C ALA A 179 -3.91 -17.41 9.30
N PHE A 180 -4.16 -18.71 9.39
CA PHE A 180 -4.54 -19.53 8.25
C PHE A 180 -5.84 -19.03 7.62
N ASP A 181 -6.88 -18.81 8.43
CA ASP A 181 -8.19 -18.36 7.95
C ASP A 181 -8.13 -16.94 7.37
N TYR A 182 -7.26 -16.06 7.91
CA TYR A 182 -6.98 -14.76 7.33
C TYR A 182 -6.24 -14.87 5.98
N LEU A 183 -5.16 -15.65 5.92
CA LEU A 183 -4.38 -15.85 4.70
C LEU A 183 -5.22 -16.46 3.56
N ASN A 184 -6.14 -17.36 3.88
CA ASN A 184 -7.08 -17.92 2.90
C ASN A 184 -8.08 -16.88 2.40
N ARG A 185 -8.59 -16.01 3.29
CA ARG A 185 -9.51 -14.93 2.90
C ARG A 185 -8.86 -13.97 1.91
N ILE A 186 -7.62 -13.55 2.17
CA ILE A 186 -6.91 -12.61 1.29
C ILE A 186 -6.19 -13.29 0.11
N TYR A 187 -6.31 -14.61 -0.06
CA TYR A 187 -5.47 -15.36 -0.99
C TYR A 187 -5.67 -14.93 -2.45
N THR A 188 -6.91 -14.66 -2.83
CA THR A 188 -7.32 -14.23 -4.18
C THR A 188 -7.44 -12.69 -4.30
N GLU A 189 -7.27 -11.96 -3.20
CA GLU A 189 -7.40 -10.49 -3.19
C GLU A 189 -6.14 -9.83 -3.75
N ALA A 190 -6.31 -8.96 -4.76
CA ALA A 190 -5.23 -8.24 -5.41
C ALA A 190 -4.79 -7.01 -4.58
N ILE A 191 -4.01 -7.24 -3.52
CA ILE A 191 -3.63 -6.21 -2.53
C ILE A 191 -2.13 -5.92 -2.47
N PHE A 192 -1.27 -6.73 -3.11
CA PHE A 192 0.18 -6.58 -3.02
C PHE A 192 0.75 -5.78 -4.19
N ASN A 193 1.02 -4.50 -3.97
CA ASN A 193 1.78 -3.68 -4.93
C ASN A 193 3.28 -4.04 -4.85
N ILE A 194 3.75 -4.96 -5.68
CA ILE A 194 5.12 -5.48 -5.63
C ILE A 194 6.16 -4.39 -5.90
N ASN A 195 5.88 -3.49 -6.85
CA ASN A 195 6.80 -2.38 -7.15
C ASN A 195 6.91 -1.39 -5.98
N GLY A 196 5.82 -1.16 -5.24
CA GLY A 196 5.81 -0.31 -4.05
C GLY A 196 6.43 -0.99 -2.82
N LEU A 197 6.23 -2.30 -2.65
CA LEU A 197 6.71 -3.06 -1.49
C LEU A 197 8.18 -3.46 -1.61
N ASN A 198 8.59 -4.02 -2.75
CA ASN A 198 9.95 -4.47 -3.00
C ASN A 198 10.24 -4.50 -4.52
N PRO A 199 10.65 -3.38 -5.14
CA PRO A 199 10.92 -3.34 -6.58
C PRO A 199 12.07 -4.26 -7.00
N LYS A 200 13.00 -4.58 -6.09
CA LYS A 200 14.11 -5.51 -6.35
C LYS A 200 13.63 -6.96 -6.50
N LEU A 201 12.40 -7.28 -6.11
CA LEU A 201 11.84 -8.63 -6.25
C LEU A 201 11.79 -9.10 -7.71
N PHE A 202 11.51 -8.20 -8.65
CA PHE A 202 11.51 -8.52 -10.09
C PHE A 202 12.87 -9.02 -10.59
N GLN A 203 13.97 -8.69 -9.89
CA GLN A 203 15.31 -9.16 -10.22
C GLN A 203 15.63 -10.53 -9.60
N LYS A 204 14.82 -11.00 -8.64
CA LYS A 204 15.02 -12.29 -7.95
C LYS A 204 14.46 -13.49 -8.73
N SER A 205 13.59 -13.26 -9.71
CA SER A 205 13.01 -14.34 -10.50
C SER A 205 12.73 -13.94 -11.94
N ASN A 206 13.28 -14.74 -12.87
CA ASN A 206 13.00 -14.60 -14.30
C ASN A 206 11.50 -14.79 -14.61
N LYS A 207 10.82 -15.70 -13.90
CA LYS A 207 9.37 -15.92 -14.08
C LYS A 207 8.57 -14.67 -13.69
N LEU A 208 8.90 -14.04 -12.56
CA LEU A 208 8.25 -12.81 -12.14
C LEU A 208 8.59 -11.63 -13.06
N LYS A 209 9.85 -11.53 -13.51
CA LYS A 209 10.27 -10.51 -14.47
C LYS A 209 9.47 -10.60 -15.76
N LEU A 210 9.37 -11.79 -16.34
CA LEU A 210 8.60 -12.05 -17.56
C LEU A 210 7.11 -11.75 -17.34
N MET A 211 6.56 -12.12 -16.18
CA MET A 211 5.18 -11.79 -15.83
C MET A 211 4.93 -10.28 -15.76
N ASN A 212 5.86 -9.54 -15.17
CA ASN A 212 5.80 -8.09 -15.09
C ASN A 212 5.84 -7.45 -16.49
N GLU A 213 6.68 -7.96 -17.39
CA GLU A 213 6.74 -7.52 -18.78
C GLU A 213 5.40 -7.78 -19.51
N LEU A 214 4.80 -8.96 -19.36
CA LEU A 214 3.49 -9.28 -19.94
C LEU A 214 2.39 -8.36 -19.42
N ARG A 215 2.30 -8.14 -18.10
CA ARG A 215 1.28 -7.29 -17.49
C ARG A 215 1.47 -5.82 -17.85
N CYS A 216 2.70 -5.31 -17.88
CA CYS A 216 2.99 -3.95 -18.35
C CYS A 216 2.62 -3.79 -19.83
N THR A 217 2.85 -4.81 -20.65
CA THR A 217 2.45 -4.81 -22.06
C THR A 217 0.93 -4.77 -22.20
N LEU A 218 0.19 -5.60 -21.45
CA LEU A 218 -1.27 -5.60 -21.39
C LEU A 218 -1.84 -4.24 -20.98
N TYR A 219 -1.22 -3.60 -19.99
CA TYR A 219 -1.63 -2.28 -19.52
C TYR A 219 -1.67 -1.22 -20.62
N PHE A 220 -0.74 -1.30 -21.58
CA PHE A 220 -0.76 -0.43 -22.75
C PHE A 220 -1.71 -0.93 -23.84
N LEU A 221 -1.69 -2.23 -24.14
CA LEU A 221 -2.53 -2.84 -25.18
C LEU A 221 -4.03 -2.60 -24.94
N ARG A 222 -4.50 -2.68 -23.68
CA ARG A 222 -5.93 -2.48 -23.35
C ARG A 222 -6.51 -1.20 -23.95
N ARG A 223 -5.72 -0.12 -24.03
CA ARG A 223 -6.18 1.20 -24.50
C ARG A 223 -6.54 1.19 -25.98
N TYR A 224 -5.83 0.38 -26.76
CA TYR A 224 -6.11 0.16 -28.17
C TYR A 224 -7.31 -0.76 -28.33
N ILE A 225 -7.30 -1.90 -27.63
CA ILE A 225 -8.30 -2.96 -27.75
C ILE A 225 -9.69 -2.48 -27.32
N LEU A 226 -9.80 -1.81 -26.18
CA LEU A 226 -11.08 -1.30 -25.64
C LEU A 226 -11.66 -0.15 -26.46
N THR A 227 -10.90 0.46 -27.37
CA THR A 227 -11.34 1.60 -28.21
C THR A 227 -11.29 1.29 -29.70
N CYS A 228 -11.21 0.01 -30.08
CA CYS A 228 -11.16 -0.44 -31.47
C CYS A 228 -12.35 -1.34 -31.80
N ARG A 229 -13.16 -0.93 -32.78
CA ARG A 229 -14.29 -1.72 -33.28
C ARG A 229 -13.88 -3.06 -33.91
N PHE A 230 -12.75 -3.10 -34.62
CA PHE A 230 -12.26 -4.35 -35.23
C PHE A 230 -11.69 -5.34 -34.20
N ALA A 231 -11.37 -4.87 -32.99
CA ALA A 231 -10.93 -5.74 -31.91
C ALA A 231 -12.10 -6.51 -31.29
N GLU A 232 -13.30 -5.96 -31.36
CA GLU A 232 -14.55 -6.61 -30.93
C GLU A 232 -14.91 -7.75 -31.89
N GLU A 233 -14.85 -7.50 -33.19
CA GLU A 233 -15.16 -8.47 -34.25
C GLU A 233 -14.19 -9.68 -34.23
N ASN A 234 -12.89 -9.44 -34.03
CA ASN A 234 -11.86 -10.50 -34.03
C ASN A 234 -11.66 -11.19 -32.66
N GLY A 235 -12.60 -11.02 -31.73
CA GLY A 235 -12.56 -11.71 -30.43
C GLY A 235 -11.48 -11.20 -29.47
N CYS A 236 -10.81 -10.07 -29.75
CA CYS A 236 -9.71 -9.55 -28.93
C CYS A 236 -10.22 -8.91 -27.64
N GLN A 237 -11.33 -8.17 -27.71
CA GLN A 237 -11.95 -7.58 -26.51
C GLN A 237 -12.42 -8.67 -25.54
N GLN A 238 -13.07 -9.71 -26.07
CA GLN A 238 -13.56 -10.85 -25.29
C GLN A 238 -12.38 -11.59 -24.64
N SER A 239 -11.28 -11.81 -25.37
CA SER A 239 -10.05 -12.39 -24.79
C SER A 239 -9.43 -11.55 -23.68
N LEU A 240 -9.58 -10.22 -23.71
CA LEU A 240 -9.12 -9.35 -22.62
C LEU A 240 -10.09 -9.39 -21.41
N GLN A 241 -11.40 -9.47 -21.67
CA GLN A 241 -12.46 -9.49 -20.66
C GLN A 241 -12.53 -10.79 -19.85
N THR A 242 -11.91 -11.88 -20.32
CA THR A 242 -11.76 -13.10 -19.50
C THR A 242 -10.81 -12.92 -18.32
N LEU A 243 -10.00 -11.86 -18.33
CA LEU A 243 -9.04 -11.55 -17.28
C LEU A 243 -9.65 -10.59 -16.24
N PRO A 244 -9.35 -10.76 -14.94
CA PRO A 244 -9.63 -9.74 -13.93
C PRO A 244 -9.04 -8.38 -14.31
N SER A 245 -9.80 -7.29 -14.12
CA SER A 245 -9.43 -5.96 -14.62
C SER A 245 -8.10 -5.45 -14.07
N TYR A 246 -7.80 -5.72 -12.80
CA TYR A 246 -6.55 -5.31 -12.16
C TYR A 246 -5.30 -5.88 -12.88
N ILE A 247 -5.41 -7.00 -13.61
CA ILE A 247 -4.29 -7.57 -14.36
C ILE A 247 -3.79 -6.58 -15.42
N TYR A 248 -4.71 -5.93 -16.13
CA TYR A 248 -4.40 -4.97 -17.19
C TYR A 248 -4.54 -3.50 -16.76
N GLU A 249 -5.18 -3.18 -15.65
CA GLU A 249 -5.27 -1.80 -15.14
C GLU A 249 -4.13 -1.45 -14.18
N HIS A 250 -3.67 -2.42 -13.39
CA HIS A 250 -2.70 -2.23 -12.32
C HIS A 250 -1.58 -3.29 -12.40
N PRO A 251 -0.61 -3.14 -13.32
CA PRO A 251 0.35 -4.21 -13.65
C PRO A 251 1.24 -4.64 -12.48
N TYR A 252 1.39 -3.81 -11.44
CA TYR A 252 2.22 -4.09 -10.27
C TYR A 252 1.46 -4.64 -9.05
N ILE A 253 0.13 -4.75 -9.11
CA ILE A 253 -0.71 -5.26 -8.01
C ILE A 253 -0.99 -6.75 -8.22
N TYR A 254 -0.67 -7.57 -7.23
CA TYR A 254 -0.82 -9.03 -7.30
C TYR A 254 -1.61 -9.54 -6.08
N SER A 255 -2.32 -10.64 -6.25
CA SER A 255 -2.80 -11.50 -5.17
C SER A 255 -1.73 -12.54 -4.78
N LEU A 256 -1.92 -13.25 -3.67
CA LEU A 256 -1.05 -14.39 -3.35
C LEU A 256 -1.18 -15.49 -4.40
N GLU A 257 -2.40 -15.73 -4.86
CA GLU A 257 -2.68 -16.69 -5.92
C GLU A 257 -1.88 -16.35 -7.20
N ASP A 258 -1.82 -15.08 -7.61
CA ASP A 258 -1.05 -14.68 -8.79
C ASP A 258 0.44 -14.97 -8.63
N LEU A 259 1.00 -14.72 -7.45
CA LEU A 259 2.42 -14.95 -7.17
C LEU A 259 2.73 -16.45 -7.20
N VAL A 260 1.85 -17.28 -6.64
CA VAL A 260 1.94 -18.74 -6.71
C VAL A 260 1.81 -19.23 -8.16
N LYS A 261 0.78 -18.81 -8.90
CA LYS A 261 0.57 -19.14 -10.31
C LYS A 261 1.74 -18.66 -11.18
N THR A 262 2.35 -17.52 -10.86
CA THR A 262 3.57 -17.02 -11.53
C THR A 262 4.76 -17.91 -11.25
N LYS A 263 4.95 -18.34 -9.99
CA LYS A 263 6.02 -19.29 -9.62
C LYS A 263 5.85 -20.63 -10.34
N LEU A 264 4.62 -21.14 -10.43
CA LEU A 264 4.29 -22.37 -11.15
C LEU A 264 4.35 -22.21 -12.67
N GLY A 265 4.19 -21.00 -13.20
CA GLY A 265 4.17 -20.70 -14.63
C GLY A 265 2.78 -20.82 -15.26
N GLU A 266 1.75 -21.06 -14.45
CA GLU A 266 0.35 -21.17 -14.88
C GLU A 266 -0.19 -19.83 -15.38
N LEU A 267 0.12 -18.73 -14.66
CA LEU A 267 -0.32 -17.39 -15.08
C LEU A 267 0.30 -17.00 -16.44
N HIS A 268 1.51 -17.49 -16.73
CA HIS A 268 2.17 -17.22 -18.01
C HIS A 268 1.45 -17.90 -19.17
N LYS A 269 1.09 -19.18 -19.00
CA LYS A 269 0.33 -19.95 -19.98
C LYS A 269 -1.02 -19.29 -20.32
N VAL A 270 -1.60 -18.55 -19.37
CA VAL A 270 -2.84 -17.80 -19.58
C VAL A 270 -2.57 -16.46 -20.28
N LEU A 271 -1.63 -15.66 -19.78
CA LEU A 271 -1.45 -14.28 -20.26
C LEU A 271 -0.72 -14.19 -21.60
N GLU A 272 0.31 -15.01 -21.83
CA GLU A 272 1.16 -14.89 -23.03
C GLU A 272 0.37 -15.01 -24.34
N PRO A 273 -0.50 -16.03 -24.55
CA PRO A 273 -1.28 -16.12 -25.79
C PRO A 273 -2.20 -14.93 -26.01
N ILE A 274 -2.78 -14.39 -24.92
CA ILE A 274 -3.62 -13.19 -24.97
C ILE A 274 -2.77 -12.00 -25.39
N VAL A 275 -1.63 -11.75 -24.73
CA VAL A 275 -0.73 -10.63 -25.07
C VAL A 275 -0.30 -10.70 -26.53
N MET A 276 0.08 -11.89 -27.03
CA MET A 276 0.48 -12.07 -28.42
C MET A 276 -0.65 -11.78 -29.40
N LYS A 277 -1.86 -12.31 -29.15
CA LYS A 277 -3.05 -12.04 -29.97
C LYS A 277 -3.37 -10.54 -30.03
N LEU A 278 -3.38 -9.87 -28.88
CA LEU A 278 -3.70 -8.44 -28.80
C LEU A 278 -2.62 -7.58 -29.48
N ARG A 279 -1.35 -7.96 -29.33
CA ARG A 279 -0.23 -7.27 -29.99
C ARG A 279 -0.29 -7.41 -31.51
N ASP A 280 -0.53 -8.62 -32.02
CA ASP A 280 -0.68 -8.88 -33.45
C ASP A 280 -1.83 -8.05 -34.04
N HIS A 281 -2.98 -8.02 -33.35
CA HIS A 281 -4.10 -7.17 -33.73
C HIS A 281 -3.70 -5.69 -33.82
N VAL A 282 -3.04 -5.13 -32.80
CA VAL A 282 -2.68 -3.70 -32.80
C VAL A 282 -1.73 -3.35 -33.96
N LEU A 283 -0.83 -4.25 -34.33
CA LEU A 283 0.13 -4.03 -35.41
C LEU A 283 -0.48 -4.21 -36.80
N ARG A 284 -1.51 -5.05 -36.96
CA ARG A 284 -2.17 -5.29 -38.27
C ARG A 284 -3.42 -4.47 -38.50
N CYS A 285 -4.09 -4.03 -37.43
CA CYS A 285 -5.32 -3.27 -37.52
C CYS A 285 -5.02 -1.81 -37.85
N SER A 286 -5.55 -1.32 -38.98
CA SER A 286 -5.37 0.07 -39.42
C SER A 286 -5.79 1.12 -38.38
N LEU A 287 -6.90 0.89 -37.67
CA LEU A 287 -7.36 1.80 -36.61
C LEU A 287 -6.43 1.84 -35.40
N CYS A 288 -5.91 0.68 -34.98
CA CYS A 288 -4.99 0.61 -33.84
C CYS A 288 -3.61 1.17 -34.22
N PHE A 289 -3.13 0.81 -35.41
CA PHE A 289 -1.84 1.24 -35.93
C PHE A 289 -1.78 2.76 -36.11
N ALA A 290 -2.87 3.39 -36.58
CA ALA A 290 -2.97 4.84 -36.70
C ALA A 290 -2.90 5.59 -35.35
N LYS A 291 -3.14 4.91 -34.22
CA LYS A 291 -2.96 5.44 -32.87
C LYS A 291 -1.53 5.24 -32.34
N GLY A 292 -0.61 4.76 -33.17
CA GLY A 292 0.82 4.74 -32.88
C GLY A 292 1.40 6.15 -32.73
N PHE A 293 2.59 6.24 -32.17
CA PHE A 293 3.26 7.51 -31.93
C PHE A 293 4.42 7.70 -32.89
N ILE A 294 4.68 8.96 -33.25
CA ILE A 294 5.95 9.38 -33.85
C ILE A 294 6.75 10.07 -32.73
N CYS A 295 8.02 9.70 -32.58
CA CYS A 295 8.86 10.30 -31.56
C CYS A 295 9.19 11.76 -31.92
N GLU A 296 8.65 12.73 -31.17
CA GLU A 296 8.84 14.17 -31.46
C GLU A 296 10.29 14.66 -31.31
N ILE A 297 11.19 13.86 -30.72
CA ILE A 297 12.58 14.25 -30.46
C ILE A 297 13.45 13.96 -31.69
N CYS A 298 13.36 12.75 -32.26
CA CYS A 298 14.08 12.41 -33.49
C CYS A 298 13.28 12.72 -34.76
N ASN A 299 11.97 12.89 -34.64
CA ASN A 299 11.03 13.16 -35.73
C ASN A 299 11.14 12.20 -36.93
N ASN A 300 11.50 10.94 -36.67
CA ASN A 300 11.56 9.92 -37.71
C ASN A 300 10.15 9.38 -38.01
N GLU A 301 9.48 9.97 -38.99
CA GLU A 301 8.10 9.64 -39.39
C GLU A 301 7.95 8.20 -39.91
N LYS A 302 9.04 7.57 -40.37
CA LYS A 302 9.03 6.17 -40.81
C LYS A 302 9.02 5.18 -39.64
N SER A 303 9.29 5.64 -38.42
CA SER A 303 9.40 4.81 -37.22
C SER A 303 8.22 5.06 -36.28
N ILE A 304 7.12 4.35 -36.53
CA ILE A 304 5.96 4.36 -35.63
C ILE A 304 6.29 3.51 -34.40
N ILE A 305 6.15 4.09 -33.22
CA ILE A 305 6.44 3.47 -31.94
C ILE A 305 5.18 3.29 -31.11
N PHE A 306 5.19 2.25 -30.28
CA PHE A 306 4.07 1.94 -29.40
C PHE A 306 4.54 1.79 -27.96
N PRO A 307 3.76 2.26 -26.98
CA PRO A 307 4.15 2.24 -25.58
C PRO A 307 4.24 0.82 -24.97
N PHE A 308 3.66 -0.18 -25.63
CA PHE A 308 3.81 -1.58 -25.23
C PHE A 308 5.17 -2.20 -25.65
N ASN A 309 5.99 -1.49 -26.44
CA ASN A 309 7.37 -1.90 -26.76
C ASN A 309 8.34 -1.42 -25.66
N LEU A 310 8.23 -2.01 -24.48
CA LEU A 310 8.89 -1.55 -23.24
C LEU A 310 10.43 -1.40 -23.33
N GLN A 311 11.10 -2.14 -24.22
CA GLN A 311 12.56 -2.12 -24.35
C GLN A 311 13.10 -0.90 -25.11
N ILE A 312 12.32 -0.40 -26.07
CA ILE A 312 12.76 0.65 -26.99
C ILE A 312 11.97 1.96 -26.84
N THR A 313 10.91 1.95 -26.03
CA THR A 313 10.07 3.11 -25.79
C THR A 313 9.98 3.50 -24.32
N SER A 314 9.76 4.79 -24.09
CA SER A 314 9.48 5.38 -22.79
C SER A 314 8.30 6.35 -22.92
N THR A 315 7.42 6.39 -21.91
CA THR A 315 6.25 7.27 -21.90
C THR A 315 6.42 8.41 -20.90
N CYS A 316 5.92 9.59 -21.25
CA CYS A 316 5.90 10.72 -20.32
C CYS A 316 4.84 10.49 -19.23
N PRO A 317 5.18 10.57 -17.93
CA PRO A 317 4.22 10.35 -16.85
C PRO A 317 3.10 11.42 -16.81
N GLY A 318 3.36 12.62 -17.34
CA GLY A 318 2.39 13.72 -17.36
C GLY A 318 1.37 13.65 -18.49
N CYS A 319 1.83 13.52 -19.75
CA CYS A 319 0.96 13.57 -20.93
C CYS A 319 0.82 12.24 -21.68
N GLN A 320 1.56 11.21 -21.26
CA GLN A 320 1.56 9.87 -21.85
C GLN A 320 2.01 9.80 -23.31
N SER A 321 2.63 10.86 -23.86
CA SER A 321 3.34 10.77 -25.13
C SER A 321 4.45 9.71 -25.05
N CYS A 322 4.60 8.97 -26.14
CA CYS A 322 5.60 7.92 -26.28
C CYS A 322 6.82 8.45 -27.06
N PHE A 323 8.02 8.05 -26.62
CA PHE A 323 9.29 8.41 -27.23
C PHE A 323 10.21 7.19 -27.28
N HIS A 324 11.24 7.21 -28.12
CA HIS A 324 12.32 6.23 -28.00
C HIS A 324 13.02 6.38 -26.66
N THR A 325 13.35 5.26 -26.01
CA THR A 325 14.06 5.24 -24.72
C THR A 325 15.37 6.02 -24.79
N GLN A 326 16.11 5.88 -25.90
CA GLN A 326 17.35 6.61 -26.17
C GLN A 326 17.10 8.11 -26.32
N CYS A 327 16.07 8.51 -27.06
CA CYS A 327 15.76 9.93 -27.29
C CYS A 327 15.24 10.65 -26.04
N TYR A 328 14.55 9.95 -25.14
CA TYR A 328 13.95 10.54 -23.93
C TYR A 328 14.80 10.30 -22.67
N GLU A 329 15.97 9.67 -22.81
CA GLU A 329 16.91 9.32 -21.74
C GLU A 329 16.23 8.70 -20.49
N ASN A 330 15.36 7.71 -20.71
CA ASN A 330 14.55 7.10 -19.63
C ASN A 330 13.71 8.12 -18.82
N GLY A 331 13.27 9.21 -19.44
CA GLY A 331 12.45 10.24 -18.81
C GLY A 331 13.19 11.33 -18.06
N LYS A 332 14.50 11.47 -18.27
CA LYS A 332 15.30 12.56 -17.71
C LYS A 332 15.13 13.88 -18.46
N LEU A 333 14.80 13.83 -19.75
CA LEU A 333 14.59 15.02 -20.54
C LEU A 333 13.19 15.62 -20.31
N ASN A 334 13.08 16.93 -20.50
CA ASN A 334 11.79 17.61 -20.42
C ASN A 334 10.92 17.20 -21.62
N CYS A 335 9.72 16.69 -21.34
CA CYS A 335 8.78 16.32 -22.41
C CYS A 335 8.34 17.55 -23.24
N PRO A 336 8.58 17.58 -24.57
CA PRO A 336 8.25 18.72 -25.43
C PRO A 336 6.76 19.08 -25.41
N LYS A 337 5.87 18.08 -25.45
CA LYS A 337 4.41 18.29 -25.40
C LYS A 337 3.96 18.90 -24.06
N CYS A 338 4.55 18.47 -22.95
CA CYS A 338 4.25 19.06 -21.64
C CYS A 338 4.72 20.51 -21.56
N GLN A 339 5.90 20.82 -22.10
CA GLN A 339 6.39 22.20 -22.18
C GLN A 339 5.44 23.08 -22.99
N ARG A 340 5.09 22.69 -24.22
CA ARG A 340 4.13 23.43 -25.06
C ARG A 340 2.78 23.63 -24.37
N THR A 341 2.29 22.62 -23.65
CA THR A 341 1.04 22.69 -22.90
C THR A 341 1.12 23.69 -21.72
N LYS A 342 2.24 23.70 -21.00
CA LYS A 342 2.50 24.68 -19.92
C LYS A 342 2.55 26.10 -20.48
N THR A 343 3.29 26.33 -21.57
CA THR A 343 3.38 27.65 -22.22
C THR A 343 2.00 28.15 -22.68
N ARG A 344 1.20 27.30 -23.33
CA ARG A 344 -0.17 27.66 -23.75
C ARG A 344 -1.08 28.04 -22.57
N LYS A 345 -0.95 27.35 -21.43
CA LYS A 345 -1.71 27.68 -20.21
C LYS A 345 -1.29 29.02 -19.61
N LEU A 346 0.00 29.34 -19.62
CA LEU A 346 0.52 30.63 -19.15
C LEU A 346 0.01 31.79 -20.02
N VAL A 347 0.08 31.62 -21.34
CA VAL A 347 -0.45 32.62 -22.29
C VAL A 347 -1.94 32.86 -22.04
N ARG A 348 -2.76 31.82 -21.92
CA ARG A 348 -4.21 31.97 -21.63
C ARG A 348 -4.50 32.72 -20.33
N LYS A 349 -3.70 32.51 -19.27
CA LYS A 349 -3.86 33.21 -17.99
C LYS A 349 -3.48 34.69 -18.07
N ASN A 350 -2.61 35.09 -18.99
CA ASN A 350 -2.23 36.48 -19.17
C ASN A 350 -3.26 37.27 -20.00
N PHE A 351 -4.22 36.57 -20.63
CA PHE A 351 -5.31 37.16 -21.43
C PHE A 351 -6.69 37.00 -20.79
N SER A 352 -6.75 36.54 -19.53
CA SER A 352 -7.95 36.41 -18.69
C SER A 352 -7.76 37.23 -17.43
#